data_AF-A0A2G2QEW9-F1
#
_entry.id   AF-A0A2G2QEW9-F1
#
_cell.length_a   1.000
_cell.length_b   1.000
_cell.length_c   1.000
_cell.angle_alpha   90.00
_cell.angle_beta   90.00
_cell.angle_gamma   90.00
#
_symmetry.space_group_name_H-M   'P 1'
#
loop_
_entity.id
_entity.type
_entity.pdbx_description
1 polymer ?
#
loop_
_entity_poly.entity_id
_entity_poly.type
_entity_poly.pdbx_seq_one_letter_code
_entity_poly.pdbx_strand_id
1 'polypeptide(L)'
;MIKPLLQLQKRTMALAGMVMAVYLIFHMLTNLTFFTETSFSAFYYWYNDGVARWLVLFTMIMAIAIHVKAAVRIRKVNAKARVTDYTKHDKFKIPALMVTASIVFLLTFIVVHIFQTLLFDATDTFNELTLLFKSIWMVLFYLAGLFVLMMHLQHSLANVLQTLGKTSITYHSLVWAGTLLLMGGFASIPLYIYFVMP
;
A
#
# COMPACT_ATOMS: atom_id res chain seq x y z
N MET A 1 4.77 -30.20 12.26
CA MET A 1 5.66 -29.24 12.93
C MET A 1 6.09 -28.16 11.93
N ILE A 2 5.56 -26.94 12.02
CA ILE A 2 5.98 -25.84 11.14
C ILE A 2 7.43 -25.49 11.49
N LYS A 3 8.38 -25.64 10.55
CA LYS A 3 9.80 -25.33 10.80
C LYS A 3 9.92 -23.90 11.39
N PRO A 4 10.68 -23.67 12.47
CA PRO A 4 10.78 -22.37 13.16
C PRO A 4 11.13 -21.20 12.22
N LEU A 5 11.86 -21.49 11.14
CA LEU A 5 12.19 -20.55 10.06
C LEU A 5 10.98 -19.96 9.33
N LEU A 6 9.86 -20.68 9.20
CA LEU A 6 8.66 -20.18 8.52
C LEU A 6 7.89 -19.20 9.41
N GLN A 7 7.84 -19.45 10.73
CA GLN A 7 7.19 -18.53 11.67
C GLN A 7 7.94 -17.21 11.77
N LEU A 8 9.28 -17.26 11.76
CA LEU A 8 10.11 -16.07 11.70
C LEU A 8 9.78 -15.23 10.45
N GLN A 9 9.68 -15.86 9.27
CA GLN A 9 9.34 -15.15 8.03
C GLN A 9 7.96 -14.48 8.10
N LYS A 10 6.95 -15.14 8.67
CA LYS A 10 5.62 -14.56 8.84
C LYS A 10 5.64 -13.34 9.76
N ARG A 11 6.37 -13.41 10.87
CA ARG A 11 6.55 -12.27 11.79
C ARG A 11 7.31 -11.13 11.13
N THR A 12 8.40 -11.42 10.42
CA THR A 12 9.16 -10.41 9.66
C THR A 12 8.30 -9.73 8.60
N MET A 13 7.51 -10.49 7.84
CA MET A 13 6.57 -9.97 6.86
C MET A 13 5.52 -9.06 7.51
N ALA A 14 4.95 -9.48 8.65
CA ALA A 14 3.96 -8.70 9.40
C ALA A 14 4.54 -7.39 9.95
N LEU A 15 5.75 -7.42 10.53
CA LEU A 15 6.42 -6.22 11.04
C LEU A 15 6.70 -5.21 9.93
N ALA A 16 7.28 -5.65 8.81
CA ALA A 16 7.50 -4.78 7.65
C ALA A 16 6.17 -4.23 7.08
N GLY A 17 5.12 -5.07 7.05
CA GLY A 17 3.78 -4.67 6.65
C GLY A 17 3.20 -3.57 7.53
N MET A 18 3.37 -3.65 8.84
CA MET A 18 2.90 -2.61 9.77
C MET A 18 3.67 -1.30 9.61
N VAL A 19 4.98 -1.34 9.38
CA VAL A 19 5.77 -0.12 9.10
C VAL A 19 5.20 0.59 7.87
N MET A 20 4.94 -0.14 6.78
CA MET A 20 4.32 0.43 5.58
C MET A 20 2.89 0.91 5.84
N ALA A 21 2.07 0.18 6.63
CA ALA A 21 0.70 0.59 6.94
C ALA A 21 0.66 1.90 7.76
N VAL A 22 1.56 2.06 8.74
CA VAL A 22 1.70 3.31 9.50
C VAL A 22 2.12 4.44 8.58
N TYR A 23 3.10 4.21 7.70
CA TYR A 23 3.50 5.19 6.70
C TYR A 23 2.33 5.61 5.81
N LEU A 24 1.48 4.68 5.34
CA LEU A 24 0.32 5.03 4.52
C LEU A 24 -0.63 5.99 5.22
N ILE A 25 -0.81 5.89 6.54
CA ILE A 25 -1.64 6.85 7.30
C ILE A 25 -1.02 8.25 7.24
N PHE A 26 0.27 8.37 7.55
CA PHE A 26 0.95 9.66 7.48
C PHE A 26 0.97 10.21 6.05
N HIS A 27 1.25 9.36 5.06
CA HIS A 27 1.24 9.70 3.65
C HIS A 27 -0.14 10.21 3.21
N MET A 28 -1.23 9.56 3.64
CA MET A 28 -2.58 10.05 3.37
C MET A 28 -2.81 11.42 4.00
N LEU A 29 -2.46 11.59 5.29
CA LEU A 29 -2.68 12.84 6.01
C LEU A 29 -1.90 14.01 5.40
N THR A 30 -0.64 13.81 5.01
CA THR A 30 0.16 14.86 4.35
C THR A 30 -0.38 15.16 2.96
N ASN A 31 -0.84 14.16 2.22
CA ASN A 31 -1.49 14.37 0.92
C ASN A 31 -2.81 15.14 1.06
N LEU A 32 -3.62 14.87 2.10
CA LEU A 32 -4.88 15.58 2.36
C LEU A 32 -4.67 17.09 2.61
N THR A 33 -3.45 17.53 2.94
CA THR A 33 -3.16 18.97 3.01
C THR A 33 -3.32 19.67 1.66
N PHE A 34 -3.40 18.93 0.54
CA PHE A 34 -3.64 19.44 -0.81
C PHE A 34 -4.87 20.33 -0.92
N PHE A 35 -5.91 20.09 -0.11
CA PHE A 35 -7.10 20.95 -0.07
C PHE A 35 -6.82 22.38 0.39
N THR A 36 -5.62 22.65 0.91
CA THR A 36 -5.10 23.98 1.21
C THR A 36 -3.73 24.14 0.58
N GLU A 37 -3.65 24.78 -0.59
CA GLU A 37 -2.42 24.96 -1.37
C GLU A 37 -1.23 25.44 -0.53
N THR A 38 -1.43 26.46 0.32
CA THR A 38 -0.36 27.01 1.16
C THR A 38 0.22 25.98 2.14
N SER A 39 -0.63 25.13 2.72
CA SER A 39 -0.19 24.09 3.66
C SER A 39 0.51 22.95 2.94
N PHE A 40 -0.02 22.53 1.79
CA PHE A 40 0.58 21.50 0.95
C PHE A 40 1.96 21.92 0.44
N SER A 41 2.04 23.09 -0.21
CA SER A 41 3.28 23.59 -0.79
C SER A 41 4.35 23.83 0.28
N ALA A 42 4.00 24.39 1.45
CA ALA A 42 4.95 24.57 2.53
C ALA A 42 5.47 23.23 3.08
N PHE A 43 4.60 22.24 3.28
CA PHE A 43 5.00 20.93 3.77
C PHE A 43 5.91 20.20 2.76
N TYR A 44 5.51 20.14 1.48
CA TYR A 44 6.26 19.40 0.47
C TYR A 44 7.54 20.11 0.04
N TYR A 45 7.60 21.44 0.10
CA TYR A 45 8.86 22.18 -0.05
C TYR A 45 9.87 21.74 1.02
N TRP A 46 9.51 21.80 2.30
CA TRP A 46 10.39 21.34 3.39
C TRP A 46 10.75 19.86 3.29
N TYR A 47 9.76 19.01 2.99
CA TYR A 47 9.94 17.57 2.91
C TYR A 47 10.92 17.18 1.78
N ASN A 48 10.81 17.84 0.62
CA ASN A 48 11.62 17.55 -0.57
C ASN A 48 12.99 18.22 -0.54
N ASP A 49 13.13 19.42 0.03
CA ASP A 49 14.40 20.16 0.15
C ASP A 49 15.35 19.51 1.16
N GLY A 50 14.80 18.97 2.26
CA GLY A 50 15.58 18.36 3.34
C GLY A 50 15.94 16.88 3.14
N VAL A 51 16.55 16.31 4.18
CA VAL A 51 16.88 14.86 4.25
C VAL A 51 15.66 13.97 4.50
N ALA A 52 14.53 14.56 4.89
CA ALA A 52 13.33 13.86 5.34
C ALA A 52 12.80 12.89 4.26
N ARG A 53 12.68 13.37 3.02
CA ARG A 53 12.30 12.55 1.87
C ARG A 53 13.15 11.30 1.71
N TRP A 54 14.47 11.45 1.76
CA TRP A 54 15.41 10.36 1.55
C TRP A 54 15.36 9.32 2.66
N LEU A 55 15.22 9.75 3.91
CA LEU A 55 15.06 8.85 5.06
C LEU A 55 13.77 8.04 4.96
N VAL A 56 12.66 8.69 4.60
CA VAL A 56 11.37 8.02 4.40
C VAL A 56 11.46 7.05 3.22
N LEU A 57 12.01 7.48 2.08
CA LEU A 57 12.16 6.65 0.89
C LEU A 57 13.02 5.41 1.17
N PHE A 58 14.18 5.59 1.81
CA PHE A 58 15.04 4.48 2.21
C PHE A 58 14.31 3.48 3.11
N THR A 59 13.60 3.99 4.13
CA THR A 59 12.82 3.17 5.06
C THR A 59 11.73 2.38 4.33
N MET A 60 11.02 3.02 3.40
CA MET A 60 9.96 2.36 2.63
C MET A 60 10.51 1.31 1.66
N ILE A 61 11.59 1.61 0.93
CA ILE A 61 12.24 0.63 0.04
C ILE A 61 12.70 -0.59 0.86
N MET A 62 13.32 -0.37 2.02
CA MET A 62 13.74 -1.46 2.90
C MET A 62 12.55 -2.29 3.39
N ALA A 63 11.48 -1.64 3.86
CA ALA A 63 10.29 -2.33 4.34
C ALA A 63 9.60 -3.14 3.23
N ILE A 64 9.44 -2.57 2.03
CA ILE A 64 8.89 -3.26 0.85
C ILE A 64 9.76 -4.47 0.51
N ALA A 65 11.08 -4.30 0.42
CA ALA A 65 12.00 -5.39 0.07
C ALA A 65 11.94 -6.54 1.07
N ILE A 66 11.93 -6.24 2.37
CA ILE A 66 11.79 -7.23 3.44
C ILE A 66 10.44 -7.95 3.33
N HIS A 67 9.35 -7.20 3.16
CA HIS A 67 8.00 -7.73 3.06
C HIS A 67 7.83 -8.67 1.86
N VAL A 68 8.24 -8.22 0.66
CA VAL A 68 8.15 -9.00 -0.58
C VAL A 68 9.04 -10.24 -0.51
N LYS A 69 10.28 -10.13 -0.02
CA LYS A 69 11.19 -11.29 0.13
C LYS A 69 10.61 -12.35 1.06
N ALA A 70 10.05 -11.94 2.19
CA ALA A 70 9.40 -12.84 3.12
C ALA A 70 8.15 -13.50 2.50
N ALA A 71 7.30 -12.71 1.83
CA ALA A 71 6.11 -13.20 1.15
C ALA A 71 6.44 -14.24 0.06
N VAL A 72 7.43 -13.98 -0.79
CA VAL A 72 7.91 -14.92 -1.82
C VAL A 72 8.44 -16.20 -1.18
N ARG A 73 9.21 -16.10 -0.08
CA ARG A 73 9.75 -17.28 0.61
C ARG A 73 8.64 -18.15 1.21
N ILE A 74 7.67 -17.54 1.88
CA ILE A 74 6.48 -18.23 2.42
C ILE A 74 5.71 -18.91 1.28
N ARG A 75 5.47 -18.19 0.17
CA ARG A 75 4.75 -18.73 -0.99
C ARG A 75 5.46 -19.95 -1.59
N LYS A 76 6.78 -19.89 -1.77
CA LYS A 76 7.59 -21.01 -2.29
C LYS A 76 7.51 -22.23 -1.37
N VAL A 77 7.58 -22.04 -0.04
CA VAL A 77 7.47 -23.12 0.93
C VAL A 77 6.06 -23.74 0.90
N ASN A 78 5.02 -22.92 0.91
CA ASN A 78 3.63 -23.38 0.88
C ASN A 78 3.29 -24.10 -0.43
N ALA A 79 3.80 -23.62 -1.57
CA ALA A 79 3.60 -24.26 -2.87
C ALA A 79 4.22 -25.67 -2.91
N LYS A 80 5.43 -25.84 -2.37
CA LYS A 80 6.09 -27.16 -2.27
C LYS A 80 5.36 -28.13 -1.34
N ALA A 81 4.65 -27.61 -0.33
CA ALA A 81 3.89 -28.42 0.61
C ALA A 81 2.51 -28.84 0.08
N ARG A 82 2.02 -28.22 -1.01
CA ARG A 82 0.70 -28.49 -1.58
C ARG A 82 0.82 -29.56 -2.67
N VAL A 83 0.58 -30.81 -2.29
CA VAL A 83 0.70 -31.99 -3.18
C VAL A 83 -0.60 -32.26 -3.95
N THR A 84 -1.76 -31.92 -3.40
CA THR A 84 -3.08 -32.08 -4.03
C THR A 84 -3.92 -30.80 -3.90
N ASP A 85 -4.76 -30.51 -4.89
CA ASP A 85 -5.72 -29.40 -4.78
C ASP A 85 -6.93 -29.81 -3.92
N TYR A 86 -7.54 -28.84 -3.23
CA TYR A 86 -8.71 -29.11 -2.39
C TYR A 86 -9.92 -29.43 -3.29
N THR A 87 -10.57 -30.55 -3.03
CA THR A 87 -11.70 -31.03 -3.85
C THR A 87 -13.00 -30.25 -3.61
N LYS A 88 -13.16 -29.62 -2.44
CA LYS A 88 -14.31 -28.79 -2.07
C LYS A 88 -13.84 -27.47 -1.49
N HIS A 89 -14.57 -26.40 -1.77
CA HIS A 89 -14.28 -25.06 -1.27
C HIS A 89 -15.56 -24.48 -0.69
N ASP A 90 -15.52 -24.07 0.58
CA ASP A 90 -16.71 -23.61 1.31
C ASP A 90 -17.11 -22.17 0.95
N LYS A 91 -16.29 -21.46 0.16
CA LYS A 91 -16.47 -20.06 -0.22
C LYS A 91 -16.00 -19.81 -1.66
N PHE A 92 -16.38 -18.65 -2.21
CA PHE A 92 -15.93 -18.19 -3.53
C PHE A 92 -14.40 -18.23 -3.64
N LYS A 93 -13.90 -18.96 -4.65
CA LYS A 93 -12.47 -19.13 -4.92
C LYS A 93 -11.99 -18.02 -5.84
N ILE A 94 -11.19 -17.09 -5.31
CA ILE A 94 -10.45 -16.17 -6.18
C ILE A 94 -9.31 -16.97 -6.85
N PRO A 95 -9.20 -16.95 -8.19
CA PRO A 95 -8.12 -17.65 -8.88
C PRO A 95 -6.74 -17.20 -8.41
N ALA A 96 -5.82 -18.14 -8.17
CA ALA A 96 -4.47 -17.82 -7.69
C ALA A 96 -3.68 -16.93 -8.66
N LEU A 97 -3.98 -17.04 -9.97
CA LEU A 97 -3.43 -16.16 -10.99
C LEU A 97 -3.88 -14.71 -10.78
N MET A 98 -5.17 -14.48 -10.50
CA MET A 98 -5.73 -13.16 -10.26
C MET A 98 -5.10 -12.49 -9.02
N VAL A 99 -4.91 -13.24 -7.93
CA VAL A 99 -4.19 -12.75 -6.74
C VAL A 99 -2.73 -12.44 -7.05
N THR A 100 -2.08 -13.24 -7.89
CA THR A 100 -0.68 -12.98 -8.28
C THR A 100 -0.59 -11.72 -9.13
N ALA A 101 -1.47 -11.59 -10.13
CA ALA A 101 -1.54 -10.44 -11.01
C ALA A 101 -1.83 -9.15 -10.22
N SER A 102 -2.73 -9.18 -9.24
CA SER A 102 -3.02 -8.00 -8.41
C SER A 102 -1.83 -7.59 -7.56
N ILE A 103 -1.08 -8.52 -6.97
CA ILE A 103 0.13 -8.19 -6.18
C ILE A 103 1.25 -7.65 -7.09
N VAL A 104 1.43 -8.22 -8.28
CA VAL A 104 2.41 -7.71 -9.26
C VAL A 104 2.03 -6.31 -9.74
N PHE A 105 0.74 -6.09 -10.00
CA PHE A 105 0.22 -4.77 -10.34
C PHE A 105 0.45 -3.77 -9.19
N LEU A 106 0.16 -4.14 -7.95
CA LEU A 106 0.39 -3.27 -6.79
C LEU A 106 1.87 -2.88 -6.64
N LEU A 107 2.79 -3.85 -6.78
CA LEU A 107 4.21 -3.56 -6.74
C LEU A 107 4.63 -2.61 -7.88
N THR A 108 4.12 -2.84 -9.09
CA THR A 108 4.37 -1.97 -10.25
C THR A 108 3.83 -0.57 -10.02
N PHE A 109 2.61 -0.46 -9.50
CA PHE A 109 1.99 0.80 -9.12
C PHE A 109 2.84 1.57 -8.12
N ILE A 110 3.34 0.92 -7.06
CA ILE A 110 4.21 1.56 -6.07
C ILE A 110 5.52 2.05 -6.71
N VAL A 111 6.14 1.25 -7.58
CA VAL A 111 7.37 1.62 -8.28
C VAL A 111 7.13 2.83 -9.17
N VAL A 112 6.09 2.80 -10.01
CA VAL A 112 5.71 3.93 -10.88
C VAL A 112 5.42 5.18 -10.05
N HIS A 113 4.65 5.05 -8.97
CA HIS A 113 4.34 6.15 -8.05
C HIS A 113 5.61 6.80 -7.46
N ILE A 114 6.56 5.99 -7.00
CA ILE A 114 7.84 6.49 -6.45
C ILE A 114 8.63 7.23 -7.54
N PHE A 115 8.81 6.63 -8.71
CA PHE A 115 9.56 7.27 -9.79
C PHE A 115 8.90 8.56 -10.26
N GLN A 116 7.59 8.56 -10.45
CA GLN A 116 6.86 9.72 -10.92
C GLN A 116 6.97 10.88 -9.93
N THR A 117 6.84 10.62 -8.62
CA THR A 117 7.01 11.67 -7.60
C THR A 117 8.47 12.10 -7.44
N LEU A 118 9.46 11.25 -7.76
CA LEU A 118 10.88 11.62 -7.86
C LEU A 118 11.20 12.55 -9.03
N LEU A 119 10.37 12.54 -10.07
CA LEU A 119 10.55 13.38 -11.26
C LEU A 119 9.81 14.72 -11.17
N PHE A 120 8.95 14.91 -10.18
CA PHE A 120 8.29 16.20 -9.94
C PHE A 120 9.29 17.31 -9.63
N ASP A 121 8.99 18.52 -10.09
CA ASP A 121 9.61 19.71 -9.51
C ASP A 121 9.34 19.77 -8.00
N ALA A 122 10.42 19.66 -7.22
CA ALA A 122 10.37 19.71 -5.76
C ALA A 122 9.90 21.07 -5.23
N THR A 123 10.08 22.14 -6.01
CA THR A 123 9.69 23.51 -5.66
C THR A 123 8.23 23.83 -5.98
N ASP A 124 7.62 23.07 -6.91
CA ASP A 124 6.24 23.29 -7.37
C ASP A 124 5.42 21.99 -7.39
N THR A 125 5.47 21.25 -6.29
CA THR A 125 4.78 19.94 -6.17
C THR A 125 3.25 20.05 -6.30
N PHE A 126 2.66 21.20 -5.97
CA PHE A 126 1.21 21.42 -6.08
C PHE A 126 0.75 21.41 -7.54
N ASN A 127 1.45 22.15 -8.42
CA ASN A 127 1.13 22.18 -9.84
C ASN A 127 1.44 20.86 -10.52
N GLU A 128 2.56 20.20 -10.16
CA GLU A 128 2.89 18.85 -10.66
C GLU A 128 1.79 17.82 -10.36
N LEU A 129 1.28 17.81 -9.12
CA LEU A 129 0.19 16.91 -8.73
C LEU A 129 -1.11 17.26 -9.46
N THR A 130 -1.40 18.55 -9.62
CA THR A 130 -2.59 19.03 -10.34
C THR A 130 -2.54 18.60 -11.81
N LEU A 131 -1.44 18.88 -12.50
CA LEU A 131 -1.23 18.51 -13.91
C LEU A 131 -1.31 17.00 -14.12
N LEU A 132 -0.72 16.22 -13.21
CA LEU A 132 -0.78 14.76 -13.24
C LEU A 132 -2.23 14.25 -13.33
N PHE A 133 -3.11 14.78 -12.48
CA PHE A 133 -4.48 14.28 -12.36
C PHE A 133 -5.49 14.97 -13.28
N LYS A 134 -5.06 15.90 -14.13
CA LYS A 134 -5.88 16.34 -15.28
C LYS A 134 -6.07 15.24 -16.33
N SER A 135 -5.20 14.23 -16.36
CA SER A 135 -5.34 13.07 -17.25
C SER A 135 -6.27 12.02 -16.66
N ILE A 136 -7.39 11.72 -17.33
CA ILE A 136 -8.32 10.65 -16.94
C ILE A 136 -7.62 9.29 -16.82
N TRP A 137 -6.64 9.00 -17.68
CA TRP A 137 -5.88 7.76 -17.63
C TRP A 137 -5.07 7.65 -16.34
N MET A 138 -4.55 8.77 -15.85
CA MET A 138 -3.80 8.82 -14.60
C MET A 138 -4.71 8.66 -13.38
N VAL A 139 -5.87 9.32 -13.40
CA VAL A 139 -6.91 9.14 -12.37
C VAL A 139 -7.31 7.66 -12.29
N LEU A 140 -7.65 7.03 -13.43
CA LEU A 140 -8.02 5.61 -13.46
C LEU A 140 -6.88 4.69 -13.00
N PHE A 141 -5.65 4.96 -13.41
CA PHE A 141 -4.48 4.19 -12.97
C PHE A 141 -4.31 4.24 -11.44
N TYR A 142 -4.41 5.44 -10.84
CA TYR A 142 -4.31 5.62 -9.41
C TYR A 142 -5.49 5.00 -8.64
N LEU A 143 -6.72 5.16 -9.14
CA LEU A 143 -7.89 4.53 -8.51
C LEU A 143 -7.81 2.99 -8.57
N ALA A 144 -7.31 2.42 -9.67
CA ALA A 144 -7.04 0.99 -9.75
C ALA A 144 -5.95 0.55 -8.75
N GLY A 145 -4.87 1.33 -8.63
CA GLY A 145 -3.82 1.14 -7.62
C GLY A 145 -4.37 1.12 -6.19
N LEU A 146 -5.19 2.13 -5.85
CA LEU A 146 -5.85 2.24 -4.55
C LEU A 146 -6.83 1.09 -4.30
N PHE A 147 -7.60 0.68 -5.31
CA PHE A 147 -8.51 -0.47 -5.16
C PHE A 147 -7.75 -1.76 -4.85
N VAL A 148 -6.64 -2.03 -5.54
CA VAL A 148 -5.83 -3.22 -5.28
C VAL A 148 -5.13 -3.12 -3.92
N LEU A 149 -4.65 -1.92 -3.54
CA LEU A 149 -4.10 -1.67 -2.20
C LEU A 149 -5.14 -1.94 -1.11
N MET A 150 -6.38 -1.48 -1.30
CA MET A 150 -7.51 -1.74 -0.39
C MET A 150 -7.71 -3.24 -0.18
N MET A 151 -7.80 -4.00 -1.26
CA MET A 151 -7.98 -5.46 -1.21
C MET A 151 -6.81 -6.13 -0.49
N HIS A 152 -5.58 -5.67 -0.75
CA HIS A 152 -4.38 -6.17 -0.09
C HIS A 152 -4.38 -5.87 1.42
N LEU A 153 -4.71 -4.64 1.83
CA LEU A 153 -4.79 -4.23 3.24
C LEU A 153 -5.92 -4.94 3.98
N GLN A 154 -7.09 -5.06 3.37
CA GLN A 154 -8.24 -5.74 3.96
C GLN A 154 -7.92 -7.20 4.29
N HIS A 155 -7.22 -7.90 3.39
CA HIS A 155 -6.75 -9.26 3.61
C HIS A 155 -5.61 -9.33 4.66
N SER A 156 -4.63 -8.44 4.56
CA SER A 156 -3.40 -8.52 5.38
C SER A 156 -3.57 -8.03 6.81
N LEU A 157 -4.35 -6.97 7.05
CA LEU A 157 -4.55 -6.38 8.37
C LEU A 157 -5.49 -7.19 9.25
N ALA A 158 -6.45 -7.92 8.66
CA ALA A 158 -7.43 -8.72 9.40
C ALA A 158 -6.79 -9.59 10.49
N ASN A 159 -5.65 -10.22 10.21
CA ASN A 159 -5.03 -11.17 11.13
C ASN A 159 -3.57 -10.83 11.48
N VAL A 160 -3.16 -9.57 11.25
CA VAL A 160 -1.75 -9.16 11.48
C VAL A 160 -1.37 -9.30 12.96
N LEU A 161 -2.25 -8.89 13.89
CA LEU A 161 -1.99 -8.98 15.33
C LEU A 161 -1.97 -10.43 15.84
N GLN A 162 -2.73 -11.33 15.21
CA GLN A 162 -2.67 -12.77 15.48
C GLN A 162 -1.36 -13.38 15.02
N THR A 163 -0.87 -12.97 13.84
CA THR A 163 0.44 -13.39 13.31
C THR A 163 1.59 -12.99 14.26
N LEU A 164 1.43 -11.87 14.97
CA LEU A 164 2.38 -11.40 15.99
C LEU A 164 2.15 -12.01 17.38
N GLY A 165 1.07 -12.78 17.58
CA GLY A 165 0.74 -13.40 18.86
C GLY A 165 0.22 -12.43 19.92
N LYS A 166 -0.30 -11.26 19.51
CA LYS A 166 -0.83 -10.23 20.44
C LYS A 166 -2.29 -10.44 20.81
N THR A 167 -3.07 -11.10 19.96
CA THR A 167 -4.49 -11.40 20.20
C THR A 167 -4.91 -12.64 19.42
N SER A 168 -6.03 -13.26 19.81
CA SER A 168 -6.73 -14.31 19.07
C SER A 168 -7.98 -13.82 18.34
N ILE A 169 -8.36 -12.55 18.53
CA ILE A 169 -9.60 -11.95 18.02
C ILE A 169 -9.31 -11.12 16.77
N THR A 170 -10.18 -11.19 15.76
CA THR A 170 -10.15 -10.32 14.58
C THR A 170 -11.22 -9.24 14.68
N TYR A 171 -10.83 -7.98 14.65
CA TYR A 171 -11.76 -6.85 14.62
C TYR A 171 -12.12 -6.46 13.18
N HIS A 172 -12.95 -7.27 12.52
CA HIS A 172 -13.27 -7.10 11.09
C HIS A 172 -13.85 -5.71 10.76
N SER A 173 -14.77 -5.19 11.58
CA SER A 173 -15.38 -3.88 11.34
C SER A 173 -14.37 -2.74 11.42
N LEU A 174 -13.41 -2.81 12.36
CA LEU A 174 -12.37 -1.80 12.49
C LEU A 174 -11.39 -1.83 11.31
N VAL A 175 -11.04 -3.03 10.85
CA VAL A 175 -10.17 -3.18 9.66
C VAL A 175 -10.86 -2.61 8.43
N TRP A 176 -12.16 -2.90 8.22
CA TRP A 176 -12.95 -2.31 7.14
C TRP A 176 -13.05 -0.79 7.24
N ALA A 177 -13.37 -0.25 8.42
CA ALA A 177 -13.48 1.19 8.61
C ALA A 177 -12.15 1.90 8.35
N GLY A 178 -11.05 1.36 8.88
CA GLY A 178 -9.72 1.92 8.70
C GLY A 178 -9.23 1.87 7.25
N THR A 179 -9.46 0.76 6.54
CA THR A 179 -9.07 0.65 5.13
C THR A 179 -9.92 1.56 4.26
N LEU A 180 -11.24 1.61 4.44
CA LEU A 180 -12.11 2.50 3.66
C LEU A 180 -11.80 3.98 3.89
N LEU A 181 -11.54 4.39 5.14
CA LEU A 181 -11.14 5.74 5.46
C LEU A 181 -9.82 6.10 4.76
N LEU A 182 -8.83 5.21 4.83
CA LEU A 182 -7.53 5.41 4.19
C LEU A 182 -7.65 5.55 2.67
N MET A 183 -8.43 4.67 2.03
CA MET A 183 -8.63 4.71 0.58
C MET A 183 -9.44 5.92 0.14
N GLY A 184 -10.49 6.28 0.90
CA GLY A 184 -11.28 7.47 0.64
C GLY A 184 -10.46 8.75 0.73
N GLY A 185 -9.55 8.84 1.72
CA GLY A 185 -8.64 9.97 1.85
C GLY A 185 -7.64 10.10 0.71
N PHE A 186 -7.11 8.99 0.18
CA PHE A 186 -6.26 9.05 -1.02
C PHE A 186 -7.06 9.32 -2.30
N ALA A 187 -8.24 8.71 -2.45
CA ALA A 187 -9.05 8.84 -3.66
C ALA A 187 -9.68 10.23 -3.80
N SER A 188 -9.91 10.95 -2.70
CA SER A 188 -10.51 12.28 -2.72
C SER A 188 -9.67 13.29 -3.51
N ILE A 189 -8.34 13.18 -3.50
CA ILE A 189 -7.42 14.11 -4.17
C ILE A 189 -7.51 14.03 -5.70
N PRO A 190 -7.24 12.89 -6.36
CA PRO A 190 -7.33 12.80 -7.81
C PRO A 190 -8.76 13.04 -8.32
N LEU A 191 -9.78 12.63 -7.56
CA LEU A 191 -11.18 12.90 -7.91
C LEU A 191 -11.49 14.40 -7.81
N TYR A 192 -11.04 15.08 -6.75
CA TYR A 192 -11.23 16.51 -6.59
C TYR A 192 -10.54 17.28 -7.71
N ILE A 193 -9.27 16.98 -8.00
CA ILE A 193 -8.53 17.65 -9.08
C ILE A 193 -9.26 17.48 -10.41
N TYR A 194 -9.61 16.25 -10.78
CA TYR A 194 -10.20 15.97 -12.09
C TYR A 194 -11.61 16.56 -12.28
N PHE A 195 -12.45 16.55 -11.24
CA PHE A 195 -13.84 16.99 -11.35
C PHE A 195 -14.08 18.45 -10.93
N VAL A 196 -13.19 19.05 -10.12
CA VAL A 196 -13.41 20.38 -9.52
C VAL A 196 -12.36 21.41 -9.95
N MET A 197 -11.15 21.00 -10.34
CA MET A 197 -10.06 21.90 -10.76
C MET A 197 -9.73 21.75 -12.25
N PRO A 198 -10.54 22.30 -13.17
CA PRO A 198 -10.31 22.19 -14.61
C PRO A 198 -9.03 22.88 -15.11
#